data_AF-A0A938U7P4-F1
#
_entry.id   AF-A0A938U7P4-F1
#
_cell.length_a   1.000
_cell.length_b   1.000
_cell.length_c   1.000
_cell.angle_alpha   90.00
_cell.angle_beta   90.00
_cell.angle_gamma   90.00
#
_symmetry.space_group_name_H-M   'P 1'
#
loop_
_entity.id
_entity.type
_entity.pdbx_description
1 polymer ?
#
loop_
_entity_poly.entity_id
_entity_poly.type
_entity_poly.pdbx_seq_one_letter_code
_entity_poly.pdbx_strand_id
1 'polypeptide(L)' 'MSLDDWREGLFQLCWQQHGGSGLGATLSEALELPTADRGWLLERIGRQREREAREIEKAGKRR' A
#
# COMPACT_ATOMS: atom_id res chain seq x y z
N MET A 1 2.03 17.01 -2.98
CA MET A 1 1.94 15.75 -3.73
C MET A 1 2.28 16.07 -5.17
N SER A 2 3.36 15.51 -5.67
CA SER A 2 3.73 15.58 -7.09
C SER A 2 2.81 14.68 -7.93
N LEU A 3 2.87 14.81 -9.26
CA LEU A 3 2.17 13.88 -10.16
C LEU A 3 2.68 12.44 -9.99
N ASP A 4 3.97 12.28 -9.68
CA ASP A 4 4.58 10.97 -9.50
C ASP A 4 4.16 10.34 -8.16
N ASP A 5 4.06 11.13 -7.09
CA ASP A 5 3.51 10.66 -5.80
C ASP A 5 2.06 10.16 -5.96
N TRP A 6 1.28 10.84 -6.81
CA TRP A 6 -0.11 10.46 -7.09
C TRP A 6 -0.19 9.16 -7.89
N ARG A 7 0.65 9.01 -8.91
CA ARG A 7 0.74 7.77 -9.71
C ARG A 7 1.17 6.59 -8.85
N GLU A 8 2.18 6.77 -8.01
CA GLU A 8 2.64 5.75 -7.07
C GLU A 8 1.54 5.37 -6.08
N GLY A 9 0.79 6.35 -5.57
CA GLY A 9 -0.36 6.09 -4.71
C GLY A 9 -1.44 5.22 -5.39
N LEU A 10 -1.81 5.55 -6.63
CA LEU A 10 -2.76 4.72 -7.39
C LEU A 10 -2.22 3.31 -7.63
N PHE A 11 -0.93 3.20 -7.98
CA PHE A 11 -0.27 1.91 -8.14
C PHE A 11 -0.37 1.08 -6.85
N GLN A 12 -0.07 1.66 -5.69
CA GLN A 12 -0.14 0.96 -4.40
C GLN A 12 -1.55 0.52 -4.02
N LEU A 13 -2.58 1.30 -4.36
CA LEU A 13 -3.97 0.91 -4.12
C LEU A 13 -4.40 -0.25 -5.02
N CYS A 14 -3.92 -0.28 -6.26
CA CYS A 14 -4.30 -1.29 -7.24
C CYS A 14 -3.45 -2.55 -7.18
N TRP A 15 -2.22 -2.44 -6.69
CA TRP A 15 -1.28 -3.55 -6.68
C TRP A 15 -1.62 -4.56 -5.60
N GLN A 16 -1.78 -5.81 -6.00
CA GLN A 16 -1.95 -6.95 -5.11
C GLN A 16 -0.73 -7.87 -5.24
N GLN A 17 0.08 -7.99 -4.19
CA GLN A 17 1.16 -8.97 -4.17
C GLN A 17 0.60 -10.31 -3.65
N HIS A 18 0.87 -11.42 -4.37
CA HIS A 18 0.61 -12.76 -3.84
C HIS A 18 1.42 -12.96 -2.56
N GLY A 19 0.75 -12.81 -1.40
CA GLY A 19 1.34 -12.93 -0.07
C GLY A 19 1.70 -11.60 0.64
N GLY A 20 1.25 -10.43 0.16
CA GLY A 20 1.56 -9.14 0.80
C GLY A 20 0.43 -8.11 0.77
N SER A 21 0.51 -7.12 1.67
CA SER A 21 -0.47 -6.07 1.94
C SER A 21 -0.62 -5.04 0.81
N GLY A 22 -1.60 -5.27 -0.07
CA GLY A 22 -2.17 -4.29 -0.99
C GLY A 22 -3.70 -4.31 -0.87
N LEU A 23 -4.37 -3.20 -1.21
CA LEU A 23 -5.84 -3.10 -1.09
C LEU A 23 -6.56 -3.87 -2.21
N GLY A 24 -5.91 -4.07 -3.35
CA GLY A 24 -6.46 -4.81 -4.49
C GLY A 24 -7.61 -4.09 -5.19
N ALA A 25 -7.69 -2.76 -5.06
CA ALA A 25 -8.72 -1.96 -5.74
C ALA A 25 -8.48 -1.97 -7.26
N THR A 26 -9.54 -1.90 -8.04
CA THR A 26 -9.41 -1.57 -9.47
C THR A 26 -9.01 -0.11 -9.63
N LEU A 27 -8.43 0.24 -10.79
CA LEU A 27 -8.10 1.64 -11.09
C LEU A 27 -9.35 2.54 -11.06
N SER A 28 -10.50 2.03 -11.49
CA SER A 28 -11.77 2.79 -11.46
C SER A 28 -12.16 3.14 -10.02
N GLU A 29 -12.17 2.14 -9.13
CA GLU A 29 -12.48 2.35 -7.72
C GLU A 29 -11.48 3.33 -7.07
N ALA A 30 -10.19 3.20 -7.37
CA ALA A 30 -9.17 4.09 -6.83
C ALA A 30 -9.31 5.56 -7.29
N LEU A 31 -9.83 5.78 -8.50
CA LEU A 31 -10.10 7.12 -9.05
C LEU A 31 -11.38 7.75 -8.48
N GLU A 32 -12.34 6.93 -8.05
CA GLU A 32 -13.59 7.38 -7.42
C GLU A 32 -13.43 7.72 -5.93
N LEU A 33 -12.32 7.32 -5.31
CA LEU A 33 -12.07 7.61 -3.90
C LEU A 33 -11.89 9.12 -3.63
N PRO A 34 -12.53 9.63 -2.55
CA PRO A 34 -12.20 10.94 -2.01
C PRO A 34 -10.70 11.03 -1.70
N THR A 35 -10.11 12.20 -1.97
CA THR A 35 -8.67 12.43 -1.73
C THR A 35 -8.27 12.16 -0.28
N ALA A 36 -9.15 12.43 0.69
CA ALA A 36 -8.93 12.15 2.10
C ALA A 36 -8.83 10.64 2.37
N ASP A 37 -9.76 9.86 1.84
CA ASP A 37 -9.80 8.40 2.01
C ASP A 37 -8.61 7.75 1.32
N ARG A 38 -8.25 8.21 0.11
CA ARG A 38 -7.02 7.80 -0.56
C ARG A 38 -5.80 8.05 0.31
N GLY A 39 -5.67 9.26 0.86
CA GLY A 39 -4.55 9.61 1.75
C GLY A 39 -4.46 8.69 2.96
N TRP A 40 -5.60 8.42 3.60
CA TRP A 40 -5.68 7.51 4.75
C TRP A 40 -5.30 6.07 4.38
N LEU A 41 -5.79 5.55 3.26
CA LEU A 41 -5.50 4.20 2.79
C LEU A 41 -4.01 4.01 2.49
N LEU A 42 -3.38 4.98 1.82
CA LEU A 42 -1.94 4.93 1.52
C LEU A 42 -1.11 4.89 2.81
N GLU A 43 -1.43 5.73 3.79
CA GLU A 43 -0.76 5.71 5.09
C GLU A 43 -0.95 4.36 5.80
N ARG A 44 -2.16 3.78 5.71
CA ARG A 44 -2.47 2.48 6.33
C ARG A 44 -1.69 1.34 5.68
N ILE A 45 -1.57 1.33 4.35
CA ILE A 45 -0.78 0.37 3.57
C ILE A 45 0.70 0.49 3.96
N GLY A 46 1.25 1.71 3.99
CA GLY A 46 2.64 1.94 4.39
C GLY A 46 2.95 1.35 5.78
N ARG A 47 2.12 1.66 6.79
CA ARG A 47 2.25 1.10 8.14
C ARG A 47 2.17 -0.43 8.18
N GLN A 48 1.31 -1.02 7.36
CA GLN A 48 1.18 -2.48 7.29
C GLN A 48 2.44 -3.13 6.72
N ARG A 49 2.99 -2.58 5.63
CA ARG A 49 4.21 -3.08 4.99
C ARG A 49 5.42 -2.97 5.89
N GLU A 50 5.56 -1.86 6.63
CA GLU A 50 6.62 -1.72 7.64
C GLU A 50 6.54 -2.81 8.71
N ARG A 51 5.33 -3.13 9.18
CA ARG A 51 5.13 -4.19 10.17
C ARG A 51 5.50 -5.56 9.60
N GLU A 52 5.05 -5.87 8.38
CA GLU A 52 5.37 -7.13 7.70
C GLU A 52 6.87 -7.29 7.48
N ALA A 53 7.55 -6.23 7.01
CA ALA A 53 9.00 -6.23 6.82
C ALA A 53 9.75 -6.53 8.14
N ARG A 54 9.33 -5.92 9.25
CA ARG A 54 9.92 -6.16 10.57
C ARG A 54 9.76 -7.61 11.03
N GLU A 55 8.59 -8.22 10.79
CA GLU A 55 8.36 -9.62 11.18
C GLU A 55 9.16 -10.59 10.30
N ILE A 56 9.29 -10.32 9.00
CA ILE A 56 10.14 -11.10 8.09
C ILE A 56 11.61 -11.01 8.53
N GLU A 57 12.10 -9.81 8.86
CA GLU A 57 13.47 -9.60 9.33
C GLU A 57 13.75 -10.38 10.63
N LYS A 58 12.82 -10.34 11.60
CA LYS A 58 12.92 -11.12 12.84
C LYS A 58 12.95 -12.62 12.57
N ALA A 59 12.11 -13.12 11.65
CA ALA A 59 12.08 -14.53 11.30
C ALA A 59 13.38 -14.97 10.62
N GLY A 60 13.95 -14.13 9.75
CA GLY A 60 15.23 -14.38 9.09
C GLY A 60 16.41 -14.44 10.06
N LYS A 61 16.45 -13.58 11.09
CA LYS A 61 17.50 -13.56 12.12
C LYS A 61 17.47 -14.76 13.08
N ARG A 62 16.36 -15.49 13.15
CA ARG A 62 16.19 -16.69 14.00
C ARG A 62 16.67 -17.97 13.32
N ARG A 63 17.16 -17.89 12.09
CA ARG A 63 17.58 -19.00 11.25
C ARG A 63 19.09 -18.96 11.04
#